data_AF-A0A965L3T0-F1
#
_entry.id   AF-A0A965L3T0-F1
#
_cell.length_a   1.000
_cell.length_b   1.000
_cell.length_c   1.000
_cell.angle_alpha   90.00
_cell.angle_beta   90.00
_cell.angle_gamma   90.00
#
_symmetry.space_group_name_H-M   'P 1'
#
loop_
_entity.id
_entity.type
_entity.pdbx_description
1 polymer ?
#
loop_
_entity_poly.entity_id
_entity_poly.type
_entity_poly.pdbx_seq_one_letter_code
_entity_poly.pdbx_strand_id
1 'polypeptide(L)'
;MKKFIFIIVLGALAPYLLPAQNKPAYVLYNAKGKKLAYGKMIKTLIKQDVVLVGEEHNNPISHWLELEITKSCLSARELVLGAEMFEQDNQPALNLYLNGKMTEKGLDSAARLWKNYKTDYAP
;
A
#
# COMPACT_ATOMS: atom_id res chain seq x y z
N MET A 1 5.74 -26.70 -48.98
CA MET A 1 4.43 -26.38 -48.36
C MET A 1 4.44 -26.54 -46.84
N LYS A 2 4.76 -27.73 -46.27
CA LYS A 2 4.78 -27.95 -44.80
C LYS A 2 5.68 -26.97 -44.02
N LYS A 3 6.86 -26.62 -44.55
CA LYS A 3 7.77 -25.62 -43.94
C LYS A 3 7.20 -24.19 -43.93
N PHE A 4 6.45 -23.82 -44.97
CA PHE A 4 5.78 -22.51 -45.04
C PHE A 4 4.63 -22.42 -44.04
N ILE A 5 3.85 -23.49 -43.89
CA ILE A 5 2.78 -23.58 -42.86
C ILE A 5 3.37 -23.44 -41.46
N PHE A 6 4.51 -24.09 -41.20
CA PHE A 6 5.18 -24.00 -39.89
C PHE A 6 5.66 -22.57 -39.57
N ILE A 7 6.23 -21.86 -40.55
CA ILE A 7 6.67 -20.46 -40.39
C ILE A 7 5.47 -19.52 -40.16
N ILE A 8 4.35 -19.75 -40.84
CA ILE A 8 3.12 -18.97 -40.67
C ILE A 8 2.54 -19.19 -39.26
N VAL A 9 2.49 -20.44 -38.80
CA VAL A 9 1.99 -20.77 -37.45
C VAL A 9 2.91 -20.18 -36.37
N LEU A 10 4.24 -20.26 -36.55
CA LEU A 10 5.20 -19.70 -35.60
C LEU A 10 5.14 -18.16 -35.56
N GLY A 11 4.98 -17.51 -36.72
CA GLY A 11 4.80 -16.06 -36.83
C GLY A 11 3.48 -15.57 -36.24
N ALA A 12 2.41 -16.36 -36.33
CA ALA A 12 1.11 -16.04 -35.72
C ALA A 12 1.11 -16.17 -34.20
N LEU A 13 1.98 -17.00 -33.61
CA LEU A 13 2.12 -17.20 -32.16
C LEU A 13 3.05 -16.18 -31.49
N ALA A 14 4.02 -15.62 -32.22
CA ALA A 14 4.97 -14.63 -31.72
C ALA A 14 4.35 -13.39 -31.03
N PRO A 15 3.26 -12.76 -31.54
CA PRO A 15 2.67 -11.59 -30.88
C PRO A 15 1.98 -11.91 -29.54
N TYR A 16 1.62 -13.17 -29.27
CA TYR A 16 1.03 -13.60 -28.00
C TYR A 16 2.08 -13.88 -26.90
N LEU A 17 3.36 -13.97 -27.28
CA LEU A 17 4.47 -14.21 -26.34
C LEU A 17 5.13 -12.92 -25.86
N LEU A 18 4.78 -11.77 -26.44
CA LEU A 18 5.25 -10.48 -25.98
C LEU A 18 4.39 -10.04 -24.79
N PRO A 19 4.94 -9.97 -23.55
CA PRO A 19 4.27 -9.23 -22.49
C PRO A 19 3.93 -7.83 -23.01
N ALA A 20 2.62 -7.53 -23.05
CA ALA A 20 2.11 -6.20 -23.34
C ALA A 20 2.81 -5.16 -22.45
N GLN A 21 2.78 -3.88 -22.85
CA GLN A 21 3.31 -2.79 -22.04
C GLN A 21 2.64 -2.81 -20.65
N ASN A 22 3.34 -3.38 -19.68
CA ASN A 22 2.91 -3.39 -18.30
C ASN A 22 3.04 -1.94 -17.81
N LYS A 23 1.90 -1.31 -17.48
CA LYS A 23 1.82 0.07 -16.99
C LYS A 23 1.64 0.02 -15.48
N PRO A 24 2.73 -0.13 -14.69
CA PRO A 24 2.59 -0.28 -13.25
C PRO A 24 2.04 1.00 -12.62
N ALA A 25 1.17 0.85 -11.63
CA ALA A 25 0.62 1.98 -10.89
C ALA A 25 1.67 2.70 -10.01
N TYR A 26 2.74 2.00 -9.62
CA TYR A 26 3.84 2.53 -8.82
C TYR A 26 5.17 1.85 -9.16
N VAL A 27 6.28 2.51 -8.82
CA VAL A 27 7.64 1.95 -8.91
C VAL A 27 8.42 2.34 -7.67
N LEU A 28 9.10 1.39 -7.05
CA LEU A 28 9.92 1.63 -5.86
C LEU A 28 11.38 1.78 -6.23
N TYR A 29 12.05 2.72 -5.57
CA TYR A 29 13.47 2.99 -5.72
C TYR A 29 14.16 3.04 -4.37
N ASN A 30 15.44 2.70 -4.32
CA ASN A 30 16.27 2.95 -3.15
C ASN A 30 16.93 4.34 -3.23
N ALA A 31 17.65 4.74 -2.18
CA ALA A 31 18.37 6.01 -2.11
C ALA A 31 19.41 6.25 -3.22
N LYS A 32 19.81 5.21 -3.96
CA LYS A 32 20.72 5.31 -5.12
C LYS A 32 19.97 5.40 -6.46
N GLY A 33 18.64 5.56 -6.43
CA GLY A 33 17.80 5.57 -7.64
C GLY A 33 17.65 4.22 -8.32
N LYS A 34 18.04 3.11 -7.67
CA LYS A 34 17.90 1.76 -8.24
C LYS A 34 16.51 1.20 -7.94
N LYS A 35 15.84 0.68 -8.97
CA LYS A 35 14.56 -0.03 -8.84
C LYS A 35 14.65 -1.14 -7.78
N LEU A 36 13.65 -1.20 -6.93
CA LEU A 36 13.54 -2.14 -5.83
C LEU A 36 12.25 -2.97 -5.98
N ALA A 37 12.36 -4.28 -5.76
CA ALA A 37 11.17 -5.13 -5.69
C ALA A 37 10.49 -4.96 -4.31
N TYR A 38 9.17 -4.94 -4.27
CA TYR A 38 8.38 -4.79 -3.04
C TYR A 38 8.83 -5.74 -1.92
N GLY A 39 8.96 -7.05 -2.19
CA GLY A 39 9.42 -8.00 -1.18
C GLY A 39 10.84 -7.74 -0.64
N LYS A 40 11.72 -7.09 -1.41
CA LYS A 40 13.04 -6.66 -0.91
C LYS A 40 12.92 -5.46 0.03
N MET A 41 12.00 -4.54 -0.26
CA MET A 41 11.65 -3.44 0.64
C MET A 41 11.15 -3.99 1.97
N ILE A 42 10.13 -4.86 1.97
CA ILE A 42 9.57 -5.46 3.19
C ILE A 42 10.64 -6.16 4.03
N LYS A 43 11.52 -6.97 3.42
CA LYS A 43 12.66 -7.61 4.12
C LYS A 43 13.60 -6.63 4.82
N THR A 44 13.63 -5.39 4.38
CA THR A 44 14.43 -4.32 4.99
C THR A 44 13.64 -3.65 6.12
N LEU A 45 12.37 -3.33 5.87
CA LEU A 45 11.48 -2.64 6.82
C LEU A 45 11.29 -3.45 8.11
N ILE A 46 11.05 -4.76 8.02
CA ILE A 46 10.79 -5.62 9.19
C ILE A 46 11.95 -5.71 10.19
N LYS A 47 13.17 -5.32 9.76
CA LYS A 47 14.38 -5.31 10.59
C LYS A 47 14.62 -3.99 11.31
N GLN A 48 13.84 -2.96 11.01
CA GLN A 48 13.97 -1.66 11.65
C GLN A 48 13.10 -1.61 12.90
N ASP A 49 13.52 -0.82 13.90
CA ASP A 49 12.71 -0.55 15.08
C ASP A 49 11.63 0.49 14.80
N VAL A 50 11.94 1.47 13.95
CA VAL A 50 11.03 2.54 13.52
C VAL A 50 11.09 2.68 12.01
N VAL A 51 9.92 2.71 11.37
CA VAL A 51 9.75 3.00 9.95
C VAL A 51 8.83 4.20 9.81
N LEU A 52 9.29 5.22 9.11
CA LEU A 52 8.50 6.40 8.76
C LEU A 52 8.03 6.24 7.32
N VAL A 53 6.72 6.30 7.10
CA VAL A 53 6.11 6.30 5.77
C VAL A 53 5.57 7.70 5.54
N GLY A 54 6.08 8.37 4.51
CA GLY A 54 5.55 9.66 4.09
C GLY A 54 4.56 9.47 2.95
N GLU A 55 3.50 10.25 2.95
CA GLU A 55 2.45 10.22 1.94
C GLU A 55 2.24 11.59 1.29
N GLU A 56 1.64 11.56 0.10
CA GLU A 56 0.93 12.70 -0.47
C GLU A 56 -0.54 12.54 -0.08
N HIS A 57 -1.09 13.47 0.70
CA HIS A 57 -2.49 13.40 1.12
C HIS A 57 -3.42 13.40 -0.10
N ASN A 58 -4.52 12.64 -0.02
CA ASN A 58 -5.48 12.45 -1.11
C ASN A 58 -4.92 11.66 -2.32
N ASN A 59 -3.81 10.94 -2.16
CA ASN A 59 -3.29 10.05 -3.18
C ASN A 59 -3.66 8.58 -2.86
N PRO A 60 -4.56 7.94 -3.63
CA PRO A 60 -5.01 6.59 -3.34
C PRO A 60 -3.89 5.54 -3.45
N ILE A 61 -2.84 5.80 -4.24
CA ILE A 61 -1.69 4.88 -4.34
C ILE A 61 -0.84 4.93 -3.07
N SER A 62 -0.70 6.10 -2.44
CA SER A 62 -0.03 6.26 -1.15
C SER A 62 -0.75 5.46 -0.07
N HIS A 63 -2.05 5.73 0.15
CA HIS A 63 -2.85 5.04 1.17
C HIS A 63 -2.93 3.53 0.94
N TRP A 64 -3.07 3.10 -0.33
CA TRP A 64 -3.03 1.68 -0.66
C TRP A 64 -1.68 1.05 -0.32
N LEU A 65 -0.58 1.72 -0.62
CA LEU A 65 0.75 1.19 -0.34
C LEU A 65 1.02 1.11 1.17
N GLU A 66 0.55 2.08 1.96
CA GLU A 66 0.62 2.04 3.43
C GLU A 66 -0.13 0.85 4.01
N LEU A 67 -1.34 0.59 3.52
CA LEU A 67 -2.13 -0.59 3.92
C LEU A 67 -1.39 -1.89 3.58
N GLU A 68 -0.85 -2.00 2.36
CA GLU A 68 -0.14 -3.21 1.93
C GLU A 68 1.16 -3.42 2.71
N ILE A 69 1.92 -2.36 2.98
CA ILE A 69 3.13 -2.41 3.81
C ILE A 69 2.75 -2.87 5.22
N THR A 70 1.70 -2.28 5.80
CA THR A 70 1.21 -2.63 7.14
C THR A 70 0.85 -4.11 7.22
N LYS A 71 0.03 -4.62 6.30
CA LYS A 71 -0.34 -6.05 6.24
C LYS A 71 0.90 -6.95 6.08
N SER A 72 1.82 -6.57 5.21
CA SER A 72 3.03 -7.36 4.91
C SER A 72 3.95 -7.43 6.13
N CYS A 73 4.16 -6.31 6.81
CA CYS A 73 4.98 -6.24 8.02
C CYS A 73 4.31 -6.97 9.20
N LEU A 74 2.98 -6.83 9.35
CA LEU A 74 2.20 -7.48 10.42
C LEU A 74 2.24 -9.00 10.31
N SER A 75 2.30 -9.53 9.08
CA SER A 75 2.45 -10.98 8.85
C SER A 75 3.78 -11.55 9.35
N ALA A 76 4.78 -10.70 9.58
CA ALA A 76 6.13 -11.10 9.98
C ALA A 76 6.47 -10.78 11.44
N ARG A 77 5.84 -9.74 12.04
CA ARG A 77 6.05 -9.33 13.43
C ARG A 77 4.89 -8.48 13.93
N GLU A 78 4.76 -8.38 15.25
CA GLU A 78 3.86 -7.41 15.88
C GLU A 78 4.28 -5.97 15.55
N LEU A 79 3.28 -5.11 15.38
CA LEU A 79 3.44 -3.71 15.01
C LEU A 79 2.66 -2.80 15.95
N VAL A 80 3.20 -1.61 16.15
CA VAL A 80 2.48 -0.45 16.67
C VAL A 80 2.42 0.57 15.53
N LEU A 81 1.23 1.10 15.25
CA LEU A 81 1.03 2.09 14.21
C LEU A 81 0.84 3.47 14.84
N GLY A 82 1.62 4.43 14.35
CA GLY A 82 1.39 5.85 14.57
C GLY A 82 0.80 6.46 13.29
N ALA A 83 -0.10 7.41 13.45
CA ALA A 83 -0.85 8.01 12.34
C ALA A 83 -0.98 9.52 12.59
N GLU A 84 -0.47 10.33 11.67
CA GLU A 84 -0.44 11.80 11.78
C GLU A 84 -1.85 12.40 11.94
N MET A 85 -2.83 11.81 11.26
CA MET A 85 -4.23 12.23 11.29
C MET A 85 -4.92 12.04 12.65
N PHE A 86 -4.27 11.41 13.64
CA PHE A 86 -4.75 11.32 15.01
C PHE A 86 -3.80 12.03 15.98
N GLU A 87 -4.18 13.23 16.40
CA GLU A 87 -3.49 13.94 17.49
C GLU A 87 -3.48 13.10 18.78
N GLN A 88 -2.46 13.30 19.62
CA GLN A 88 -2.23 12.50 20.84
C GLN A 88 -3.43 12.51 21.80
N ASP A 89 -4.16 13.61 21.89
CA ASP A 89 -5.34 13.75 22.76
C ASP A 89 -6.56 12.96 22.27
N ASN A 90 -6.57 12.52 21.01
CA ASN A 90 -7.62 11.66 20.46
C ASN A 90 -7.49 10.19 20.91
N GLN A 91 -6.37 9.79 21.54
CA GLN A 91 -6.10 8.39 21.90
C GLN A 91 -7.22 7.71 22.71
N PRO A 92 -7.87 8.35 23.71
CA PRO A 92 -8.97 7.72 24.44
C PRO A 92 -10.18 7.39 23.54
N ALA A 93 -10.58 8.31 22.66
CA ALA A 93 -11.69 8.09 21.73
C ALA A 93 -11.35 7.02 20.69
N LEU A 94 -10.13 7.07 20.13
CA LEU A 94 -9.64 6.07 19.19
C LEU A 94 -9.60 4.66 19.82
N ASN A 95 -9.15 4.53 21.07
CA ASN A 95 -9.15 3.26 21.79
C ASN A 95 -10.57 2.72 22.00
N LEU A 96 -11.55 3.57 22.31
CA LEU A 96 -12.95 3.13 22.44
C LEU A 96 -13.50 2.63 21.10
N TYR A 97 -13.20 3.33 20.01
CA TYR A 97 -13.60 2.94 18.66
C TYR A 97 -12.99 1.60 18.24
N LEU A 98 -11.65 1.46 18.35
CA LEU A 98 -10.94 0.23 17.98
C LEU A 98 -11.36 -1.00 18.81
N ASN A 99 -11.82 -0.79 20.05
CA ASN A 99 -12.36 -1.85 20.91
C ASN A 99 -13.86 -2.12 20.69
N GLY A 100 -14.50 -1.51 19.70
CA GLY A 100 -15.93 -1.68 19.39
C GLY A 100 -16.88 -1.04 20.41
N LYS A 101 -16.37 -0.16 21.29
CA LYS A 101 -17.15 0.53 22.33
C LYS A 101 -17.66 1.91 21.90
N MET A 102 -17.30 2.36 20.70
CA MET A 102 -17.71 3.63 20.12
C MET A 102 -18.02 3.42 18.64
N THR A 103 -19.07 4.07 18.15
CA THR A 103 -19.42 4.05 16.72
C THR A 103 -18.52 4.99 15.94
N GLU A 104 -18.43 4.82 14.62
CA GLU A 104 -17.70 5.75 13.74
C GLU A 104 -18.18 7.20 13.92
N LYS A 105 -19.50 7.42 13.98
CA LYS A 105 -20.09 8.74 14.28
C LYS A 105 -19.67 9.27 15.65
N GLY A 106 -19.54 8.38 16.65
CA GLY A 106 -19.05 8.73 17.97
C GLY A 106 -17.58 9.16 17.92
N LEU A 107 -16.75 8.47 17.14
CA LEU A 107 -15.35 8.85 16.92
C LEU A 107 -15.26 10.21 16.24
N ASP A 108 -15.99 10.44 15.16
CA ASP A 108 -16.03 11.72 14.42
C ASP A 108 -16.42 12.91 15.32
N SER A 109 -17.31 12.68 16.29
CA SER A 109 -17.72 13.73 17.24
C SER A 109 -16.72 13.94 18.38
N ALA A 110 -16.01 12.89 18.79
CA ALA A 110 -15.15 12.89 19.99
C ALA A 110 -13.68 13.12 19.66
N ALA A 111 -13.24 12.79 18.46
CA ALA A 111 -11.89 13.00 17.94
C ALA A 111 -11.93 14.09 16.87
N ARG A 112 -10.94 14.98 16.87
CA ARG A 112 -10.83 16.06 15.88
C ARG A 112 -10.31 15.52 14.55
N LEU A 113 -11.12 14.70 13.88
CA LEU A 113 -10.75 14.04 12.63
C LEU A 113 -10.53 15.07 11.51
N TRP A 114 -9.65 14.72 10.58
CA TRP A 114 -9.40 15.55 9.40
C TRP A 114 -10.60 15.57 8.47
N LYS A 115 -10.75 16.65 7.70
CA LYS A 115 -11.91 16.84 6.80
C LYS A 115 -12.06 15.74 5.75
N ASN A 116 -10.95 15.15 5.30
CA ASN A 116 -10.90 14.06 4.32
C ASN A 116 -10.89 12.66 4.96
N TYR A 117 -11.07 12.54 6.29
CA TYR A 117 -11.03 11.25 6.98
C TYR A 117 -11.91 10.19 6.34
N LYS A 118 -13.16 10.55 6.02
CA LYS A 118 -14.14 9.63 5.47
C LYS A 118 -13.73 8.98 4.13
N THR A 119 -12.95 9.68 3.31
CA THR A 119 -12.58 9.19 1.98
C THR A 119 -11.20 8.54 1.96
N ASP A 120 -10.30 9.02 2.81
CA ASP A 120 -8.87 8.72 2.68
C ASP A 120 -8.35 7.80 3.80
N TYR A 121 -8.96 7.86 4.99
CA TYR A 121 -8.43 7.20 6.20
C TYR A 121 -9.43 6.28 6.92
N ALA A 122 -10.73 6.40 6.63
CA ALA A 122 -11.75 5.53 7.18
C ALA A 122 -11.61 4.09 6.61
N PRO A 123 -11.92 3.04 7.40
CA PRO A 123 -11.87 1.65 6.96
C PRO A 123 -12.85 1.28 5.84
#